data_AF-X1AEX4-F1
#
_entry.id   AF-X1AEX4-F1
#
_cell.length_a   1.000
_cell.length_b   1.000
_cell.length_c   1.000
_cell.angle_alpha   90.00
_cell.angle_beta   90.00
_cell.angle_gamma   90.00
#
_symmetry.space_group_name_H-M   'P 1'
#
loop_
_entity.id
_entity.type
_entity.pdbx_description
1 polymer ?
#
loop_
_entity_poly.entity_id
_entity_poly.type
_entity_poly.pdbx_seq_one_letter_code
_entity_poly.pdbx_strand_id
1 'polypeptide(L)'
;MEDDILIKTINLSKQFPGVLALDNINFELNKGEIHAVVGENGAGKSTLINIIGGIIPPTEGIIEFESERFYRLTPPIAKKLGISIIHQESEIAPTLTVANTIIIVGTGIGPKYPLPKKLHKFGKFDMG
;
A
#
# COMPACT_ATOMS: atom_id res chain seq x y z
N MET A 1 2.35 -27.71 -12.82
CA MET A 1 3.07 -26.50 -12.40
C MET A 1 2.19 -25.92 -11.31
N GLU A 2 2.72 -25.84 -10.09
CA GLU A 2 1.99 -25.27 -8.97
C GLU A 2 1.91 -23.77 -9.23
N ASP A 3 0.69 -23.22 -9.31
CA ASP A 3 0.47 -21.81 -9.58
C ASP A 3 1.11 -20.98 -8.46
N ASP A 4 2.17 -20.22 -8.77
CA ASP A 4 2.88 -19.35 -7.82
C ASP A 4 2.13 -18.02 -7.61
N ILE A 5 0.80 -18.10 -7.62
CA ILE A 5 -0.11 -16.97 -7.45
C ILE A 5 -0.04 -16.51 -5.99
N LEU A 6 0.43 -15.29 -5.80
CA LEU A 6 0.53 -14.66 -4.49
C LEU A 6 -0.80 -14.01 -4.09
N ILE A 7 -1.39 -13.24 -5.02
CA ILE A 7 -2.66 -12.54 -4.83
C ILE A 7 -3.61 -12.93 -5.96
N LYS A 8 -4.86 -13.23 -5.61
CA LYS A 8 -5.95 -13.41 -6.57
C LYS A 8 -7.20 -12.69 -6.11
N THR A 9 -7.91 -12.04 -7.02
CA THR A 9 -9.25 -11.51 -6.77
C THR A 9 -10.27 -12.32 -7.55
N ILE A 10 -11.39 -12.65 -6.91
CA ILE A 10 -12.45 -13.47 -7.50
C ILE A 10 -13.74 -12.66 -7.47
N ASN A 11 -14.19 -12.24 -8.66
CA ASN A 11 -15.40 -11.42 -8.87
C ASN A 11 -15.46 -10.21 -7.93
N LEU A 12 -14.34 -9.51 -7.78
CA LEU A 12 -14.21 -8.42 -6.83
C LEU A 12 -14.95 -7.18 -7.32
N SER A 13 -15.95 -6.74 -6.56
CA SER A 13 -16.78 -5.60 -6.90
C SER A 13 -16.77 -4.55 -5.80
N LYS A 14 -16.87 -3.29 -6.19
CA LYS A 14 -16.96 -2.16 -5.25
C LYS A 14 -17.96 -1.13 -5.74
N GLN A 15 -19.03 -0.99 -4.97
CA GLN A 15 -20.03 0.05 -5.17
C GLN A 15 -19.89 1.12 -4.07
N PHE A 16 -19.87 2.37 -4.51
CA PHE A 16 -20.10 3.56 -3.69
C PHE A 16 -21.49 4.12 -4.02
N PRO A 17 -22.07 5.00 -3.17
CA PRO A 17 -23.35 5.62 -3.49
C PRO A 17 -23.33 6.26 -4.89
N GLY A 18 -24.15 5.74 -5.80
CA GLY A 18 -24.28 6.23 -7.17
C GLY A 18 -23.15 5.85 -8.14
N VAL A 19 -22.13 5.09 -7.73
CA VAL A 19 -20.97 4.75 -8.59
C VAL A 19 -20.53 3.30 -8.39
N LEU A 20 -20.50 2.52 -9.46
CA LEU A 20 -19.85 1.21 -9.50
C LEU A 20 -18.38 1.40 -9.87
N ALA A 21 -17.49 1.36 -8.87
CA ALA A 21 -16.07 1.64 -9.04
C ALA A 21 -15.26 0.42 -9.49
N LEU A 22 -15.69 -0.79 -9.13
CA LEU A 22 -15.17 -2.06 -9.64
C LEU A 22 -16.34 -2.99 -9.94
N ASP A 23 -16.30 -3.63 -11.10
CA ASP A 23 -17.32 -4.57 -11.57
C ASP A 23 -16.67 -5.92 -11.87
N ASN A 24 -16.89 -6.91 -11.00
CA ASN A 24 -16.50 -8.31 -11.17
C ASN A 24 -15.04 -8.51 -11.60
N ILE A 25 -14.11 -7.82 -10.93
CA ILE A 25 -12.69 -7.86 -11.28
C ILE A 25 -12.07 -9.19 -10.85
N ASN A 26 -11.49 -9.89 -11.83
CA ASN A 26 -10.66 -11.07 -11.64
C ASN A 26 -9.21 -10.70 -12.00
N PHE A 27 -8.33 -10.73 -11.01
CA PHE A 27 -6.95 -10.29 -11.10
C PHE A 27 -6.05 -11.31 -10.40
N GLU A 28 -4.86 -11.55 -10.94
CA GLU A 28 -3.87 -12.45 -10.37
C GLU A 28 -2.50 -11.78 -10.41
N LEU A 29 -1.70 -11.99 -9.35
CA LEU A 29 -0.32 -11.55 -9.24
C LEU A 29 0.53 -12.70 -8.73
N ASN A 30 1.59 -13.05 -9.45
CA ASN A 30 2.51 -14.11 -9.04
C ASN A 30 3.61 -13.58 -8.11
N LYS A 31 4.26 -14.48 -7.36
CA LYS A 31 5.43 -14.11 -6.56
C LYS A 31 6.56 -13.61 -7.46
N GLY A 32 7.18 -12.49 -7.07
CA GLY A 32 8.25 -11.85 -7.83
C GLY A 32 7.80 -11.09 -9.08
N GLU A 33 6.50 -11.05 -9.38
CA GLU A 33 5.96 -10.30 -10.51
C GLU A 33 5.84 -8.81 -10.19
N ILE A 34 6.14 -7.97 -11.18
CA ILE A 34 5.78 -6.54 -11.16
C ILE A 34 4.62 -6.36 -12.13
N HIS A 35 3.46 -6.00 -11.60
CA HIS A 35 2.24 -5.80 -12.39
C HIS A 35 1.84 -4.33 -12.44
N ALA A 36 1.48 -3.84 -13.63
CA ALA A 36 1.00 -2.48 -13.83
C ALA A 36 -0.52 -2.47 -14.05
N VAL A 37 -1.26 -1.82 -13.15
CA VAL A 37 -2.70 -1.57 -13.34
C VAL A 37 -2.87 -0.23 -14.06
N VAL A 38 -3.29 -0.27 -15.32
CA VAL A 38 -3.43 0.90 -16.20
C VAL A 38 -4.89 1.12 -16.62
N GLY A 39 -5.22 2.36 -16.97
CA GLY A 39 -6.58 2.77 -17.34
C GLY A 39 -6.82 4.26 -17.08
N GLU A 40 -7.95 4.78 -17.53
CA GLU A 40 -8.30 6.19 -17.38
C GLU A 40 -8.55 6.60 -15.92
N ASN A 41 -8.54 7.91 -15.64
CA ASN A 41 -8.94 8.42 -14.34
C ASN A 41 -10.40 8.04 -14.06
N GLY A 42 -10.65 7.49 -12.87
CA GLY A 42 -11.97 6.96 -12.51
C GLY A 42 -12.20 5.48 -12.85
N ALA A 43 -11.28 4.82 -13.57
CA ALA A 43 -11.41 3.38 -13.91
C ALA A 43 -11.26 2.40 -12.73
N GLY A 44 -11.26 2.88 -11.48
CA GLY A 44 -11.21 2.01 -10.29
C GLY A 44 -9.81 1.55 -9.85
N LYS A 45 -8.73 1.95 -10.52
CA LYS A 45 -7.34 1.50 -10.20
C LYS A 45 -6.98 1.70 -8.72
N SER A 46 -7.15 2.91 -8.20
CA SER A 46 -6.87 3.22 -6.79
C SER A 46 -7.84 2.50 -5.85
N THR A 47 -9.08 2.22 -6.30
CA THR A 47 -10.06 1.43 -5.56
C THR A 47 -9.59 -0.02 -5.39
N LEU A 48 -9.10 -0.64 -6.47
CA LEU A 48 -8.53 -1.99 -6.42
C LEU A 48 -7.34 -2.06 -5.46
N ILE A 49 -6.39 -1.11 -5.59
CA ILE A 49 -5.22 -1.03 -4.72
C ILE A 49 -5.65 -0.88 -3.25
N ASN A 50 -6.57 0.05 -2.95
CA ASN A 50 -7.06 0.27 -1.59
C ASN A 50 -7.78 -0.93 -0.99
N ILE A 51 -8.47 -1.74 -1.79
CA ILE A 51 -9.10 -2.99 -1.33
C ILE A 51 -8.05 -4.04 -0.98
N ILE A 52 -7.04 -4.23 -1.84
CA ILE A 52 -5.95 -5.19 -1.60
C ILE A 52 -5.13 -4.83 -0.36
N GLY A 53 -4.89 -3.54 -0.08
CA GLY A 53 -4.25 -3.15 1.19
C GLY A 53 -5.18 -3.05 2.40
N GLY A 54 -6.45 -3.43 2.26
CA GLY A 54 -7.41 -3.45 3.35
C GLY A 54 -7.86 -2.07 3.84
N ILE A 55 -7.65 -1.01 3.08
CA ILE A 55 -8.06 0.36 3.43
C ILE A 55 -9.57 0.52 3.32
N ILE A 56 -10.17 -0.09 2.29
CA ILE A 56 -11.62 -0.14 2.11
C ILE A 56 -12.06 -1.60 1.86
N PRO A 57 -13.24 -2.02 2.34
CA PRO A 57 -13.76 -3.34 2.01
C PRO A 57 -14.36 -3.38 0.60
N PRO A 58 -14.32 -4.52 -0.10
CA PRO A 58 -15.14 -4.73 -1.28
C PRO A 58 -16.63 -4.73 -0.89
N THR A 59 -17.50 -4.54 -1.87
CA THR A 59 -18.94 -4.76 -1.69
C THR A 59 -19.27 -6.24 -1.89
N GLU A 60 -18.62 -6.89 -2.86
CA GLU A 60 -18.77 -8.31 -3.17
C GLU A 60 -17.44 -8.91 -3.66
N GLY A 61 -17.38 -10.24 -3.72
CA GLY A 61 -16.19 -10.98 -4.14
C GLY A 61 -15.21 -11.27 -3.00
N ILE A 62 -14.09 -11.88 -3.36
CA ILE A 62 -13.09 -12.41 -2.41
C ILE A 62 -11.68 -12.06 -2.88
N ILE A 63 -10.79 -11.81 -1.94
CA ILE A 63 -9.34 -11.73 -2.16
C ILE A 63 -8.72 -13.02 -1.61
N GLU A 64 -7.86 -13.66 -2.38
CA GLU A 64 -7.08 -14.81 -1.95
C GLU A 64 -5.60 -14.41 -1.88
N PHE A 65 -4.93 -14.72 -0.78
CA PHE A 65 -3.50 -14.49 -0.56
C PHE A 65 -2.86 -15.81 -0.14
N GLU A 66 -1.91 -16.34 -0.92
CA GLU A 66 -1.29 -17.66 -0.68
C GLU A 66 -2.32 -18.75 -0.31
N SER A 67 -3.40 -18.85 -1.09
CA SER A 67 -4.54 -19.77 -0.89
C SER A 67 -5.47 -19.49 0.30
N GLU A 68 -5.19 -18.48 1.14
CA GLU A 68 -6.11 -18.04 2.19
C GLU A 68 -7.12 -17.02 1.64
N ARG A 69 -8.41 -17.22 1.94
CA ARG A 69 -9.51 -16.39 1.42
C ARG A 69 -9.98 -15.34 2.41
N PHE A 70 -10.15 -14.12 1.91
CA PHE A 70 -10.57 -12.95 2.65
C PHE A 70 -11.73 -12.26 1.93
N TYR A 71 -12.89 -12.20 2.59
CA TYR A 71 -14.01 -11.33 2.16
C TYR A 71 -13.69 -9.85 2.41
N ARG A 72 -12.78 -9.58 3.35
CA ARG A 72 -12.32 -8.25 3.70
C ARG A 72 -10.93 -8.33 4.28
N LEU A 73 -10.03 -7.51 3.75
CA LEU A 73 -8.78 -7.17 4.41
C LEU A 73 -8.96 -5.92 5.28
N THR A 74 -8.12 -5.83 6.30
CA THR A 74 -7.95 -4.62 7.12
C THR A 74 -6.46 -4.28 7.13
N PRO A 75 -6.05 -3.04 7.43
CA PRO A 75 -4.62 -2.69 7.42
C PRO A 75 -3.77 -3.59 8.34
N PRO A 76 -4.23 -4.00 9.54
CA PRO A 76 -3.51 -4.97 10.35
C PRO A 76 -3.36 -6.36 9.71
N ILE A 77 -4.39 -6.83 8.99
CA ILE A 77 -4.33 -8.13 8.29
C ILE A 77 -3.38 -8.02 7.09
N ALA A 78 -3.56 -7.00 6.25
CA ALA A 78 -2.71 -6.74 5.08
C ALA A 78 -1.23 -6.66 5.48
N LYS A 79 -0.91 -5.95 6.58
CA LYS A 79 0.44 -5.87 7.12
C LYS A 79 0.98 -7.24 7.56
N LYS A 80 0.18 -8.09 8.20
CA LYS A 80 0.58 -9.46 8.58
C LYS A 80 0.86 -10.34 7.37
N LEU A 81 0.14 -10.12 6.27
CA LEU A 81 0.37 -10.78 4.99
C LEU A 81 1.55 -10.16 4.21
N GLY A 82 2.24 -9.15 4.74
CA GLY A 82 3.35 -8.48 4.05
C GLY A 82 2.92 -7.50 2.95
N ILE A 83 1.62 -7.20 2.84
CA ILE A 83 1.09 -6.23 1.87
C ILE A 83 1.32 -4.81 2.41
N SER A 84 1.99 -3.97 1.62
CA SER A 84 2.21 -2.56 1.93
C SER A 84 1.80 -1.69 0.73
N ILE A 85 1.14 -0.56 1.00
CA ILE A 85 0.74 0.42 -0.01
C ILE A 85 1.53 1.71 0.19
N ILE A 86 2.00 2.27 -0.92
CA ILE A 86 2.56 3.61 -0.98
C ILE A 86 1.53 4.53 -1.64
N HIS A 87 1.09 5.56 -0.94
CA HIS A 87 0.14 6.53 -1.45
C HIS A 87 0.85 7.64 -2.23
N GLN A 88 0.19 8.17 -3.27
CA GLN A 88 0.77 9.16 -4.20
C GLN A 88 1.16 10.50 -3.56
N GLU A 89 0.61 10.85 -2.39
CA GLU A 89 0.98 12.05 -1.65
C GLU A 89 1.54 11.64 -0.29
N SER A 90 2.87 11.66 -0.16
CA SER A 90 3.55 11.57 1.12
C SER A 90 4.31 12.87 1.32
N GLU A 91 3.73 13.84 2.03
CA GLU A 91 4.54 14.84 2.71
C GLU A 91 5.36 14.09 3.77
N ILE A 92 6.54 13.61 3.38
CA ILE A 92 7.48 12.98 4.30
C ILE A 92 7.92 14.10 5.23
N ALA A 93 7.40 14.06 6.46
CA ALA A 93 7.70 14.94 7.59
C ALA A 93 9.02 15.72 7.37
N PRO A 94 8.94 16.95 6.82
CA PRO A 94 10.09 17.64 6.21
C PRO A 94 11.17 18.02 7.22
N THR A 95 10.87 17.88 8.51
CA THR A 95 11.75 18.15 9.65
C THR A 95 12.53 16.91 10.12
N LEU A 96 12.29 15.72 9.54
CA LEU A 96 12.98 14.49 9.90
C LEU A 96 14.18 14.20 8.99
N THR A 97 15.25 13.67 9.57
CA THR A 97 16.38 13.12 8.80
C THR A 97 15.97 11.81 8.12
N VAL A 98 16.65 11.45 7.03
CA VAL A 98 16.45 10.16 6.33
C VAL A 98 16.53 8.97 7.30
N ALA A 99 17.51 8.98 8.21
CA ALA A 99 17.67 7.95 9.23
C ALA A 99 16.44 7.83 10.15
N ASN A 100 15.89 8.96 10.60
CA ASN A 100 14.69 8.97 11.44
C ASN A 100 13.46 8.47 10.68
N THR A 101 13.31 8.86 9.41
CA THR A 101 12.20 8.37 8.57
C THR A 101 12.28 6.86 8.38
N ILE A 102 13.46 6.31 8.09
CA ILE A 102 13.65 4.86 7.94
C ILE A 102 13.36 4.13 9.26
N ILE A 103 13.81 4.66 10.40
CA ILE A 103 13.53 4.06 11.72
C ILE A 103 12.02 4.06 11.99
N ILE A 104 11.34 5.19 11.80
CA ILE A 104 9.90 5.31 12.06
C ILE A 104 9.11 4.36 11.15
N VAL A 105 9.39 4.36 9.85
CA VAL A 105 8.67 3.52 8.87
C VAL A 105 8.99 2.04 9.09
N GLY A 106 10.26 1.68 9.27
CA GLY A 106 10.72 0.30 9.39
C GLY A 106 10.38 -0.35 10.73
N THR A 107 10.26 0.41 11.82
CA THR A 107 10.02 -0.13 13.16
C THR A 107 8.67 0.25 13.76
N GLY A 108 8.02 1.32 13.27
CA GLY A 108 6.86 1.92 13.91
C GLY A 108 7.18 2.66 15.22
N ILE A 109 8.47 2.82 15.56
CA ILE A 109 8.93 3.46 16.79
C ILE A 109 9.44 4.87 16.45
N GLY A 110 8.80 5.89 17.02
CA GLY A 110 9.30 7.27 17.01
C GLY A 110 10.61 7.40 17.77
N PRO A 111 11.49 8.35 17.42
CA PRO A 111 12.69 8.60 18.19
C PRO A 111 12.30 8.87 19.66
N LYS A 112 12.84 8.07 20.59
CA LYS A 112 12.59 8.19 22.05
C LYS A 112 13.15 9.48 22.68
N TYR A 113 13.74 10.38 21.91
CA TYR A 113 14.42 11.58 22.39
C TYR A 113 14.14 12.77 21.47
N PRO A 114 13.89 13.97 22.02
CA PRO A 114 14.04 15.19 21.22
C PRO A 114 15.51 15.32 20.84
N LEU A 115 15.80 15.36 19.54
CA LEU A 115 17.15 15.66 19.07
C LEU A 115 17.55 17.05 19.59
N PRO A 116 18.78 17.22 20.12
CA PRO A 116 19.23 18.52 20.60
C PRO A 116 19.16 19.54 19.45
N LYS A 117 18.67 20.74 19.75
CA LYS A 117 18.42 21.87 18.82
C LYS A 117 19.66 22.38 18.05
N LYS A 118 20.78 21.68 18.06
CA LYS A 118 22.01 22.03 17.33
C LYS A 118 22.56 20.84 16.57
N LEU A 119 21.95 20.56 15.42
CA LEU A 119 22.63 19.92 14.29
C LEU A 119 22.70 20.88 13.07
N HIS A 120 22.85 22.19 13.32
CA HIS A 120 23.32 23.12 12.28
C HIS A 120 24.84 23.11 12.27
N LYS A 121 25.44 22.15 11.54
CA LYS A 121 26.76 22.23 10.88
C LYS A 121 27.17 20.83 10.42
N PHE A 122 26.54 20.35 9.35
CA PHE A 122 27.22 19.48 8.41
C PHE A 122 27.26 20.22 7.07
N GLY A 123 28.49 20.39 6.58
CA GLY A 123 28.95 20.96 5.31
C GLY A 123 27.95 21.74 4.45
N LYS A 124 28.24 23.02 4.24
CA LYS A 124 27.96 23.64 2.95
C LYS A 124 28.58 22.77 1.87
N PHE A 125 27.77 22.15 1.03
CA PHE A 125 28.22 21.76 -0.31
C PHE A 125 28.14 23.02 -1.15
N ASP A 126 29.27 23.68 -1.35
CA ASP A 126 29.42 24.68 -2.41
C ASP A 126 29.36 23.91 -3.75
N MET A 127 28.29 24.11 -4.51
CA MET A 127 28.31 23.90 -5.96
C MET A 127 28.71 25.24 -6.58
N GLY A 128 29.88 25.26 -7.22
CA GLY A 128 30.19 26.24 -8.27
C GLY A 128 29.50 25.88 -9.58
#